data_AF-A0A520G4H3-F1
#
_entry.id   AF-A0A520G4H3-F1
#
_cell.length_a   1.000
_cell.length_b   1.000
_cell.length_c   1.000
_cell.angle_alpha   90.00
_cell.angle_beta   90.00
_cell.angle_gamma   90.00
#
_symmetry.space_group_name_H-M   'P 1'
#
loop_
_entity.id
_entity.type
_entity.pdbx_description
1 polymer ?
#
loop_
_entity_poly.entity_id
_entity_poly.type
_entity_poly.pdbx_seq_one_letter_code
_entity_poly.pdbx_strand_id
1 'polypeptide(L)'
;MTATRKKPAKTDASTDAGGGKTKVEQGGESAPRLPHEHDQSSDSQENQDGGAPRVGRQALEDIERGVVDTDRGPEADRVYNDKVKR
;
A
#
# COMPACT_ATOMS: atom_id res chain seq x y z
N MET A 1 56.96 -4.49 11.70
CA MET A 1 55.82 -5.28 11.18
C MET A 1 55.31 -6.10 12.36
N THR A 2 54.15 -5.83 12.95
CA THR A 2 52.83 -6.22 12.44
C THR A 2 51.73 -5.50 13.24
N ALA A 3 50.81 -4.83 12.55
CA ALA A 3 49.61 -4.23 13.17
C ALA A 3 48.44 -5.20 12.99
N THR A 4 47.92 -5.76 14.08
CA THR A 4 46.77 -6.67 14.06
C THR A 4 45.48 -5.87 13.96
N ARG A 5 44.74 -6.11 12.87
CA ARG A 5 43.61 -5.33 12.35
C ARG A 5 42.34 -5.50 13.22
N LYS A 6 41.73 -4.39 13.62
CA LYS A 6 40.43 -4.32 14.34
C LYS A 6 39.30 -4.94 13.48
N LYS A 7 38.57 -5.91 14.03
CA LYS A 7 37.41 -6.55 13.36
C LYS A 7 36.24 -5.55 13.28
N PRO A 8 35.59 -5.35 12.12
CA PRO A 8 34.37 -4.54 12.05
C PRO A 8 33.17 -5.35 12.58
N ALA A 9 32.29 -4.66 13.29
CA ALA A 9 31.05 -5.19 13.85
C ALA A 9 30.14 -5.72 12.74
N LYS A 10 29.49 -6.86 13.02
CA LYS A 10 28.42 -7.40 12.16
C LYS A 10 27.26 -6.41 12.19
N THR A 11 26.96 -5.79 11.05
CA THR A 11 25.74 -5.01 10.85
C THR A 11 24.58 -5.99 10.68
N ASP A 12 23.56 -5.81 11.51
CA ASP A 12 22.37 -6.65 11.61
C ASP A 12 21.61 -6.70 10.27
N ALA A 13 21.85 -7.75 9.49
CA ALA A 13 21.09 -8.07 8.29
C ALA A 13 19.86 -8.91 8.69
N SER A 14 18.91 -8.29 9.37
CA SER A 14 17.57 -8.87 9.51
C SER A 14 16.57 -7.80 9.92
N THR A 15 15.99 -7.13 8.95
CA THR A 15 14.62 -6.67 9.13
C THR A 15 13.89 -6.97 7.84
N ASP A 16 13.34 -8.17 7.83
CA ASP A 16 12.23 -8.60 6.99
C ASP A 16 11.19 -7.48 6.93
N ALA A 17 11.12 -6.80 5.78
CA ALA A 17 10.10 -5.82 5.51
C ALA A 17 8.78 -6.57 5.26
N GLY A 18 8.01 -6.68 6.34
CA GLY A 18 6.55 -6.82 6.38
C GLY A 18 5.87 -7.57 5.22
N GLY A 19 5.48 -8.82 5.49
CA GLY A 19 4.16 -9.38 5.13
C GLY A 19 3.79 -9.58 3.64
N GLY A 20 4.58 -9.09 2.69
CA GLY A 20 4.37 -9.31 1.25
C GLY A 20 5.13 -10.53 0.74
N LYS A 21 4.44 -11.49 0.10
CA LYS A 21 5.08 -12.70 -0.47
C LYS A 21 5.78 -12.47 -1.82
N THR A 22 6.13 -11.24 -2.16
CA THR A 22 6.81 -10.89 -3.42
C THR A 22 8.31 -10.71 -3.14
N LYS A 23 9.10 -11.75 -3.44
CA LYS A 23 10.55 -11.74 -3.23
C LYS A 23 11.24 -11.26 -4.51
N VAL A 24 11.85 -10.07 -4.49
CA VAL A 24 12.73 -9.59 -5.57
C VAL A 24 14.10 -10.23 -5.36
N GLU A 25 14.27 -11.47 -5.78
CA GLU A 25 15.58 -12.14 -5.76
C GLU A 25 16.23 -12.01 -7.14
N GLN A 26 17.05 -10.97 -7.30
CA GLN A 26 18.11 -10.98 -8.31
C GLN A 26 19.45 -10.90 -7.60
N GLY A 27 20.01 -12.07 -7.24
CA GLY A 27 21.44 -12.20 -6.99
C GLY A 27 21.93 -11.86 -5.58
N GLY A 28 21.28 -12.38 -4.53
CA GLY A 28 21.95 -12.80 -3.29
C GLY A 28 22.58 -11.74 -2.37
N GLU A 29 22.60 -10.46 -2.72
CA GLU A 29 23.04 -9.38 -1.83
C GLU A 29 21.90 -8.37 -1.66
N SER A 30 21.49 -8.15 -0.40
CA SER A 30 20.49 -7.15 -0.03
C SER A 30 21.11 -5.75 -0.19
N ALA A 31 21.18 -5.29 -1.43
CA ALA A 31 21.45 -3.89 -1.73
C ALA A 31 20.17 -3.07 -1.49
N PRO A 32 20.29 -1.77 -1.14
CA PRO A 32 19.15 -0.86 -1.19
C PRO A 32 18.48 -0.93 -2.57
N ARG A 33 17.15 -1.10 -2.58
CA ARG A 33 16.38 -1.18 -3.84
C ARG A 33 16.58 0.08 -4.67
N LEU A 34 16.51 -0.06 -5.99
CA LEU A 34 16.55 1.10 -6.89
C LEU A 34 15.24 1.89 -6.79
N PRO A 35 15.23 3.21 -7.05
CA PRO A 35 14.01 4.03 -6.95
C PRO A 35 12.81 3.46 -7.74
N HIS A 36 13.08 2.93 -8.94
CA HIS A 36 12.04 2.32 -9.79
C HIS A 36 11.55 0.94 -9.32
N GLU A 37 12.26 0.30 -8.38
CA GLU A 37 11.82 -0.94 -7.74
C GLU A 37 10.96 -0.66 -6.49
N HIS A 38 11.22 0.45 -5.80
CA HIS A 38 10.37 0.95 -4.72
C HIS A 38 8.97 1.34 -5.22
N ASP A 39 8.88 2.01 -6.36
CA ASP A 39 7.59 2.46 -6.91
C ASP A 39 6.66 1.30 -7.32
N GLN A 40 7.21 0.10 -7.52
CA GLN A 40 6.46 -1.11 -7.92
C GLN A 40 6.19 -2.07 -6.76
N SER A 41 6.68 -1.77 -5.56
CA SER A 41 6.58 -2.67 -4.42
C SER A 41 5.23 -2.55 -3.69
N SER A 42 4.75 -3.66 -3.12
CA SER A 42 3.44 -3.70 -2.45
C SER A 42 3.41 -2.89 -1.16
N ASP A 43 4.55 -2.76 -0.48
CA ASP A 43 4.75 -1.89 0.69
C ASP A 43 4.58 -0.40 0.36
N SER A 44 4.78 0.01 -0.91
CA SER A 44 4.49 1.38 -1.35
C SER A 44 2.99 1.70 -1.43
N GLN A 45 2.11 0.70 -1.29
CA GLN A 45 0.66 0.87 -1.24
C GLN A 45 0.12 0.87 0.20
N GLU A 46 0.98 0.70 1.21
CA GLU A 46 0.56 0.72 2.60
C GLU A 46 0.25 2.15 3.06
N ASN A 47 -0.92 2.36 3.67
CA ASN A 47 -1.21 3.63 4.31
C ASN A 47 -0.28 3.79 5.52
N GLN A 48 0.16 5.01 5.83
CA GLN A 48 1.09 5.26 6.95
C GLN A 48 0.60 4.71 8.30
N ASP A 49 -0.71 4.58 8.48
CA ASP A 49 -1.34 4.06 9.70
C ASP A 49 -1.72 2.56 9.61
N GLY A 50 -1.38 1.85 8.52
CA GLY A 50 -1.72 0.43 8.27
C GLY A 50 -3.23 0.15 8.08
N GLY A 51 -4.08 1.14 8.32
CA GLY A 51 -5.54 1.05 8.19
C GLY A 51 -6.07 1.58 6.86
N ALA A 52 -7.38 1.41 6.65
CA ALA A 52 -8.07 2.07 5.56
C ALA A 52 -7.93 3.62 5.69
N PRO A 53 -7.84 4.36 4.56
CA PRO A 53 -7.82 5.82 4.59
C PRO A 53 -9.02 6.36 5.37
N ARG A 54 -8.89 7.57 5.94
CA ARG A 54 -9.98 8.20 6.72
C ARG A 54 -11.32 8.17 5.99
N VAL A 55 -11.31 8.47 4.69
CA VAL A 55 -12.49 8.45 3.83
C VAL A 55 -13.13 7.06 3.75
N GLY A 56 -12.32 6.00 3.65
CA GLY A 56 -12.84 4.62 3.60
C GLY A 56 -13.48 4.18 4.92
N ARG A 57 -12.92 4.60 6.06
CA ARG A 57 -13.53 4.35 7.37
C ARG A 57 -14.86 5.08 7.52
N GLN A 58 -14.92 6.35 7.12
CA GLN A 58 -16.15 7.14 7.16
C GLN A 58 -17.25 6.51 6.31
N ALA A 59 -16.93 6.10 5.07
CA ALA A 59 -17.89 5.46 4.18
C ALA A 59 -18.46 4.17 4.77
N LEU A 60 -17.62 3.36 5.44
CA LEU A 60 -18.09 2.16 6.14
C LEU A 60 -19.06 2.52 7.28
N GLU A 61 -18.69 3.49 8.13
CA GLU A 61 -19.56 3.95 9.22
C GLU A 61 -20.89 4.51 8.71
N ASP A 62 -20.90 5.20 7.58
CA ASP A 62 -22.10 5.76 6.97
C ASP A 62 -23.05 4.64 6.51
N ILE A 63 -22.51 3.58 5.90
CA ILE A 63 -23.27 2.37 5.52
C ILE A 63 -23.82 1.67 6.77
N GLU A 64 -23.00 1.47 7.81
CA GLU A 64 -23.41 0.81 9.05
C GLU A 64 -24.51 1.59 9.78
N ARG A 65 -24.47 2.92 9.72
CA ARG A 65 -25.52 3.81 10.26
C ARG A 65 -26.76 3.89 9.37
N GLY A 66 -26.73 3.35 8.15
CA GLY A 66 -27.82 3.42 7.19
C GLY A 66 -28.02 4.82 6.61
N VAL A 67 -26.97 5.63 6.53
CA VAL A 67 -27.02 6.93 5.86
C VAL A 67 -27.31 6.70 4.38
N VAL A 68 -28.39 7.30 3.90
CA VAL A 68 -28.79 7.23 2.49
C VAL A 68 -28.09 8.34 1.73
N ASP A 69 -27.53 8.02 0.57
CA ASP A 69 -26.97 9.03 -0.33
C ASP A 69 -28.02 10.08 -0.68
N THR A 70 -27.67 11.34 -0.47
CA THR A 70 -28.55 12.49 -0.74
C THR A 70 -28.27 13.14 -2.09
N ASP A 71 -27.32 12.60 -2.84
CA ASP A 71 -26.99 13.09 -4.16
C ASP A 71 -28.08 12.71 -5.19
N ARG A 72 -28.01 13.33 -6.37
CA ARG A 72 -28.92 13.03 -7.48
C ARG A 72 -28.43 11.90 -8.38
N GLY A 73 -27.30 11.27 -8.05
CA GLY A 73 -26.66 10.26 -8.88
C GLY A 73 -27.59 9.09 -9.19
N PRO A 74 -28.17 8.42 -8.17
CA PRO A 74 -29.09 7.30 -8.37
C PRO A 74 -30.30 7.63 -9.24
N GLU A 75 -30.91 8.80 -9.04
CA GLU A 75 -32.07 9.23 -9.84
C GLU A 75 -31.65 9.59 -11.28
N ALA A 76 -30.51 10.26 -11.45
CA ALA A 76 -29.97 10.60 -12.77
C ALA A 76 -29.62 9.34 -13.57
N ASP A 77 -28.98 8.35 -12.93
CA ASP A 77 -28.63 7.07 -13.53
C ASP A 77 -29.88 6.27 -13.94
N ARG A 78 -30.91 6.21 -13.09
CA ARG A 78 -32.20 5.58 -13.47
C ARG A 78 -32.80 6.24 -14.69
N VAL A 79 -32.94 7.56 -14.67
CA VAL A 79 -33.53 8.31 -15.81
C VAL A 79 -32.71 8.10 -17.08
N TYR A 80 -31.39 8.12 -16.99
CA TYR A 80 -30.52 7.90 -18.14
C TYR A 80 -30.71 6.49 -18.72
N ASN A 81 -30.66 5.45 -17.90
CA ASN A 81 -30.81 4.07 -18.36
C ASN A 81 -32.21 3.76 -18.91
N ASP A 82 -33.27 4.32 -18.31
CA ASP A 82 -34.65 4.01 -18.68
C ASP A 82 -35.14 4.81 -19.89
N LYS A 83 -34.68 6.06 -20.05
CA LYS A 83 -35.29 7.02 -20.99
C LYS A 83 -34.33 7.57 -22.04
N VAL A 84 -33.02 7.56 -21.78
CA VAL A 84 -32.04 8.24 -22.64
C VAL A 84 -31.18 7.23 -23.39
N LYS A 85 -30.72 6.18 -22.71
CA LYS A 85 -29.91 5.12 -23.28
C LYS A 85 -30.80 4.24 -24.17
N ARG A 86 -30.68 4.43 -25.49
CA ARG A 86 -31.33 3.63 -26.53
C ARG A 86 -30.38 2.58 -27.09
#